data_AF-A0A2H0QHS6-F1
#
_entry.id   AF-A0A2H0QHS6-F1
#
_cell.length_a   1.000
_cell.length_b   1.000
_cell.length_c   1.000
_cell.angle_alpha   90.00
_cell.angle_beta   90.00
_cell.angle_gamma   90.00
#
_symmetry.space_group_name_H-M   'P 1'
#
loop_
_entity.id
_entity.type
_entity.pdbx_description
1 polymer ?
#
loop_
_entity_poly.entity_id
_entity_poly.type
_entity_poly.pdbx_seq_one_letter_code
_entity_poly.pdbx_strand_id
1 'polypeptide(L)'
;MKNVLALFLLLPLITYAQDGAFLDSAYSNLQHPKADHGSMNKANPRNNVEAIIGFQSPIRSQQSRGTCSIFSATAYLEGLLIKKGQFNATINLSEEWLQYTAVRNKTSDGSYAGSNFEAIRRYGMPSEQTLPYIGEDWVTGFSSLKEDRCGHLKGNQQTSCYIVHRDPKLLGLADQQILDQNAAYYDPEFVAARTEAYQFRNDYISFTNTYYNLNNITQIKNTLLQGYPVILEIDFFYGAWNHRKADEMGIGRDMNQWSQGIVGNPEPGSMDAQESPKKPAGHSILVVGFDDNKIVKKTIKMADGSMKTFSYKGVYYFKNSWGSDSFGRDFEIDGVNYPGYGMIVQKHAHSDGAFYFLPLQ
;
A
#
# COMPACT_ATOMS: atom_id res chain seq x y z
N MET A 1 2.71 32.72 -57.96
CA MET A 1 2.63 31.46 -57.20
C MET A 1 3.67 31.53 -56.09
N LYS A 2 3.25 31.78 -54.84
CA LYS A 2 4.13 31.78 -53.67
C LYS A 2 3.79 30.54 -52.84
N ASN A 3 4.74 29.60 -52.79
CA ASN A 3 4.68 28.40 -51.96
C ASN A 3 4.80 28.81 -50.49
N VAL A 4 3.77 28.53 -49.69
CA VAL A 4 3.85 28.57 -48.23
C VAL A 4 4.14 27.15 -47.77
N LEU A 5 5.39 26.92 -47.37
CA LEU A 5 5.82 25.67 -46.73
C LEU A 5 5.35 25.72 -45.27
N ALA A 6 4.32 24.96 -44.93
CA ALA A 6 3.86 24.81 -43.55
C ALA A 6 4.82 23.88 -42.79
N LEU A 7 5.61 24.46 -41.89
CA LEU A 7 6.51 23.73 -40.99
C LEU A 7 5.66 23.15 -39.84
N PHE A 8 5.36 21.86 -39.88
CA PHE A 8 4.76 21.15 -38.75
C PHE A 8 5.81 20.96 -37.66
N LEU A 9 5.75 21.80 -36.62
CA LEU A 9 6.45 21.59 -35.36
C LEU A 9 5.81 20.40 -34.63
N LEU A 10 6.42 19.23 -34.77
CA LEU A 10 6.19 18.08 -33.89
C LEU A 10 6.78 18.41 -32.52
N LEU A 11 5.94 18.95 -31.62
CA LEU A 11 6.24 19.00 -30.19
C LEU A 11 6.27 17.55 -29.67
N PRO A 12 7.37 17.09 -29.05
CA PRO A 12 7.36 15.81 -28.36
C PRO A 12 6.41 15.94 -27.17
N LEU A 13 5.33 15.15 -27.20
CA LEU A 13 4.54 14.89 -25.99
C LEU A 13 5.48 14.19 -25.01
N ILE A 14 6.00 14.95 -24.04
CA ILE A 14 6.62 14.38 -22.86
C ILE A 14 5.49 13.68 -22.11
N THR A 15 5.34 12.37 -22.35
CA THR A 15 4.59 11.51 -21.46
C THR A 15 5.37 11.45 -20.16
N TYR A 16 4.97 12.24 -19.17
CA TYR A 16 5.43 12.02 -17.81
C TYR A 16 5.05 10.59 -17.45
N ALA A 17 6.04 9.70 -17.38
CA ALA A 17 5.84 8.36 -16.85
C ALA A 17 5.18 8.53 -15.47
N GLN A 18 3.95 8.05 -15.32
CA GLN A 18 3.31 8.04 -14.01
C GLN A 18 4.16 7.13 -13.13
N ASP A 19 4.63 7.67 -12.01
CA ASP A 19 5.61 7.05 -11.12
C ASP A 19 5.04 5.85 -10.31
N GLY A 20 3.89 5.28 -10.72
CA GLY A 20 3.24 4.12 -10.10
C GLY A 20 2.77 4.34 -8.66
N ALA A 21 2.90 5.56 -8.13
CA ALA A 21 2.68 5.89 -6.74
C ALA A 21 1.22 6.27 -6.46
N PHE A 22 0.29 5.39 -6.82
CA PHE A 22 -1.12 5.60 -6.52
C PHE A 22 -1.41 5.40 -5.03
N LEU A 23 -2.48 6.03 -4.55
CA LEU A 23 -2.79 6.16 -3.13
C LEU A 23 -4.18 5.61 -2.86
N ASP A 24 -4.35 5.04 -1.67
CA ASP A 24 -5.69 4.71 -1.17
C ASP A 24 -6.50 6.00 -0.99
N SER A 25 -7.83 5.86 -0.98
CA SER A 25 -8.70 6.89 -0.40
C SER A 25 -8.28 7.19 1.03
N ALA A 26 -8.52 8.42 1.48
CA ALA A 26 -8.21 8.83 2.84
C ALA A 26 -8.81 7.87 3.87
N TYR A 27 -7.99 7.46 4.84
CA TYR A 27 -8.45 6.60 5.92
C TYR A 27 -9.40 7.38 6.84
N SER A 28 -10.34 6.67 7.44
CA SER A 28 -11.24 7.26 8.43
C SER A 28 -10.94 6.66 9.79
N ASN A 29 -10.83 7.52 10.81
CA ASN A 29 -10.66 7.13 12.21
C ASN A 29 -9.35 6.38 12.53
N LEU A 30 -8.21 6.83 11.97
CA LEU A 30 -6.90 6.32 12.36
C LEU A 30 -6.69 6.49 13.88
N GLN A 31 -6.28 5.40 14.55
CA GLN A 31 -5.96 5.41 15.98
C GLN A 31 -4.45 5.60 16.15
N HIS A 32 -4.04 6.83 16.41
CA HIS A 32 -2.64 7.18 16.60
C HIS A 32 -2.07 6.55 17.87
N PRO A 33 -0.85 5.96 17.80
CA PRO A 33 -0.26 5.31 18.95
C PRO A 33 0.10 6.32 20.04
N LYS A 34 -0.22 5.98 21.28
CA LYS A 34 0.15 6.80 22.44
C LYS A 34 1.59 6.50 22.85
N ALA A 35 2.30 7.55 23.24
CA ALA A 35 3.52 7.38 24.01
C ALA A 35 3.15 6.87 25.40
N ASP A 36 3.64 5.68 25.75
CA ASP A 36 3.49 5.12 27.08
C ASP A 36 4.74 5.35 27.93
N HIS A 37 4.54 5.69 29.21
CA HIS A 37 5.63 5.88 30.19
C HIS A 37 6.27 4.56 30.64
N GLY A 38 5.73 3.41 30.19
CA GLY A 38 6.36 2.10 30.39
C GLY A 38 7.71 2.09 29.69
N SER A 39 8.76 1.63 30.37
CA SER A 39 10.15 1.75 29.90
C SER A 39 10.29 1.30 28.44
N MET A 40 10.34 2.24 27.50
CA MET A 40 11.02 1.98 26.23
C MET A 40 12.39 1.46 26.65
N ASN A 41 12.63 0.19 26.40
CA ASN A 41 13.87 -0.46 26.76
C ASN A 41 14.96 0.27 25.98
N LYS A 42 15.54 1.33 26.57
CA LYS A 42 16.65 2.11 26.00
C LYS A 42 17.84 1.19 25.65
N ALA A 43 17.82 -0.04 26.16
CA ALA A 43 18.73 -1.12 25.82
C ALA A 43 18.72 -1.50 24.32
N ASN A 44 17.58 -1.45 23.64
CA ASN A 44 17.46 -1.90 22.23
C ASN A 44 16.95 -0.76 21.33
N PRO A 45 17.84 0.14 20.86
CA PRO A 45 17.45 1.27 20.02
C PRO A 45 17.09 0.86 18.58
N ARG A 46 17.26 -0.41 18.20
CA ARG A 46 17.02 -0.92 16.85
C ARG A 46 16.74 -2.43 16.92
N ASN A 47 15.81 -2.92 16.08
CA ASN A 47 15.58 -4.37 15.91
C ASN A 47 16.47 -4.95 14.79
N ASN A 48 16.53 -6.28 14.67
CA ASN A 48 17.16 -6.93 13.52
C ASN A 48 16.27 -6.81 12.27
N VAL A 49 16.41 -5.71 11.55
CA VAL A 49 15.62 -5.37 10.36
C VAL A 49 15.84 -6.40 9.25
N GLU A 50 17.10 -6.82 9.04
CA GLU A 50 17.48 -7.77 7.99
C GLU A 50 16.83 -9.14 8.21
N ALA A 51 16.68 -9.57 9.47
CA ALA A 51 15.97 -10.80 9.79
C ALA A 51 14.49 -10.74 9.42
N ILE A 52 13.83 -9.57 9.53
CA ILE A 52 12.44 -9.40 9.10
C ILE A 52 12.35 -9.36 7.57
N ILE A 53 13.26 -8.64 6.91
CA ILE A 53 13.35 -8.58 5.44
C ILE A 53 13.59 -9.99 4.86
N GLY A 54 14.41 -10.81 5.52
CA GLY A 54 14.80 -12.14 5.04
C GLY A 54 13.65 -13.14 4.89
N PHE A 55 12.48 -12.89 5.49
CA PHE A 55 11.28 -13.70 5.28
C PHE A 55 10.16 -12.95 4.52
N GLN A 56 10.43 -11.78 3.93
CA GLN A 56 9.44 -11.12 3.07
C GLN A 56 9.44 -11.72 1.67
N SER A 57 8.27 -11.77 1.05
CA SER A 57 8.12 -11.96 -0.39
C SER A 57 8.75 -10.79 -1.18
N PRO A 58 8.97 -10.92 -2.50
CA PRO A 58 9.49 -9.84 -3.34
C PRO A 58 8.69 -8.53 -3.25
N ILE A 59 9.31 -7.42 -3.66
CA ILE A 59 8.61 -6.14 -3.85
C ILE A 59 7.60 -6.28 -5.00
N ARG A 60 6.40 -5.74 -4.79
CA ARG A 60 5.31 -5.70 -5.78
C ARG A 60 4.98 -4.26 -6.14
N SER A 61 4.18 -4.09 -7.18
CA SER A 61 3.73 -2.77 -7.64
C SER A 61 2.21 -2.77 -7.83
N GLN A 62 1.53 -1.86 -7.14
CA GLN A 62 0.10 -1.63 -7.28
C GLN A 62 -0.26 -0.92 -8.60
N GLN A 63 0.74 -0.41 -9.33
CA GLN A 63 0.57 0.28 -10.61
C GLN A 63 -0.39 1.48 -10.47
N SER A 64 -1.46 1.53 -11.26
CA SER A 64 -2.32 2.70 -11.40
C SER A 64 -3.52 2.73 -10.45
N ARG A 65 -3.50 1.96 -9.37
CA ARG A 65 -4.68 1.76 -8.49
C ARG A 65 -4.41 2.13 -7.04
N GLY A 66 -5.44 2.59 -6.34
CA GLY A 66 -5.40 2.84 -4.89
C GLY A 66 -5.62 1.58 -4.08
N THR A 67 -4.61 0.71 -4.02
CA THR A 67 -4.68 -0.63 -3.39
C THR A 67 -3.53 -0.89 -2.40
N CYS A 68 -2.85 0.14 -1.89
CA CYS A 68 -1.69 -0.06 -1.02
C CYS A 68 -2.02 -0.81 0.28
N SER A 69 -3.22 -0.60 0.87
CA SER A 69 -3.68 -1.40 2.02
C SER A 69 -3.84 -2.88 1.69
N ILE A 70 -4.24 -3.22 0.46
CA ILE A 70 -4.32 -4.60 -0.02
C ILE A 70 -2.93 -5.21 -0.11
N PHE A 71 -1.99 -4.55 -0.80
CA PHE A 71 -0.61 -5.02 -0.96
C PHE A 71 0.10 -5.18 0.39
N SER A 72 -0.06 -4.24 1.31
CA SER A 72 0.55 -4.34 2.64
C SER A 72 0.00 -5.52 3.46
N ALA A 73 -1.31 -5.81 3.37
CA ALA A 73 -1.93 -6.96 4.04
C ALA A 73 -1.50 -8.29 3.41
N THR A 74 -1.44 -8.37 2.07
CA THR A 74 -0.95 -9.55 1.36
C THR A 74 0.51 -9.83 1.70
N ALA A 75 1.39 -8.83 1.59
CA ALA A 75 2.81 -8.97 1.92
C ALA A 75 3.03 -9.39 3.38
N TYR A 76 2.19 -8.90 4.30
CA TYR A 76 2.25 -9.32 5.70
C TYR A 76 1.92 -10.81 5.86
N LEU A 77 0.80 -11.26 5.27
CA LEU A 77 0.39 -12.65 5.33
C LEU A 77 1.45 -13.58 4.73
N GLU A 78 1.96 -13.25 3.54
CA GLU A 78 3.05 -13.99 2.89
C GLU A 78 4.27 -14.10 3.80
N GLY A 79 4.71 -12.98 4.38
CA GLY A 79 5.86 -12.95 5.28
C GLY A 79 5.67 -13.83 6.52
N LEU A 80 4.47 -13.82 7.13
CA LEU A 80 4.19 -14.68 8.28
C LEU A 80 4.21 -16.16 7.92
N LEU A 81 3.69 -16.53 6.75
CA LEU A 81 3.68 -17.91 6.28
C LEU A 81 5.09 -18.43 6.00
N ILE A 82 5.96 -17.58 5.44
CA ILE A 82 7.39 -17.88 5.26
C ILE A 82 8.07 -18.05 6.62
N LYS A 83 7.89 -17.10 7.53
CA LYS A 83 8.45 -17.15 8.89
C LYS A 83 8.05 -18.42 9.65
N LYS A 84 6.83 -18.91 9.43
CA LYS A 84 6.29 -20.14 10.04
C LYS A 84 6.71 -21.43 9.35
N GLY A 85 7.55 -21.35 8.31
CA GLY A 85 8.02 -22.50 7.54
C GLY A 85 6.92 -23.20 6.74
N GLN A 86 5.77 -22.55 6.51
CA GLN A 86 4.68 -23.09 5.71
C GLN A 86 4.95 -22.92 4.22
N PHE A 87 5.69 -21.87 3.86
CA PHE A 87 6.05 -21.54 2.48
C PHE A 87 7.50 -21.04 2.41
N ASN A 88 8.02 -20.97 1.19
CA ASN A 88 9.28 -20.31 0.88
C ASN A 88 9.05 -18.87 0.39
N ALA A 89 10.12 -18.12 0.12
CA ALA A 89 10.05 -16.73 -0.35
C ALA A 89 9.39 -16.55 -1.74
N THR A 90 8.96 -17.62 -2.41
CA THR A 90 8.28 -17.56 -3.72
C THR A 90 6.76 -17.62 -3.62
N ILE A 91 6.19 -17.70 -2.41
CA ILE A 91 4.74 -17.51 -2.24
C ILE A 91 4.32 -16.20 -2.90
N ASN A 92 3.22 -16.25 -3.64
CA ASN A 92 2.68 -15.12 -4.38
C ASN A 92 1.15 -15.22 -4.34
N LEU A 93 0.54 -14.50 -3.41
CA LEU A 93 -0.91 -14.48 -3.19
C LEU A 93 -1.55 -13.36 -4.00
N SER A 94 -2.80 -13.56 -4.41
CA SER A 94 -3.52 -12.61 -5.28
C SER A 94 -4.01 -11.37 -4.52
N GLU A 95 -3.40 -10.21 -4.78
CA GLU A 95 -3.97 -8.93 -4.35
C GLU A 95 -5.32 -8.63 -5.03
N GLU A 96 -5.56 -9.13 -6.25
CA GLU A 96 -6.83 -8.95 -6.96
C GLU A 96 -7.99 -9.56 -6.18
N TRP A 97 -7.78 -10.76 -5.62
CA TRP A 97 -8.77 -11.44 -4.81
C TRP A 97 -9.07 -10.69 -3.51
N LEU A 98 -8.03 -10.20 -2.83
CA LEU A 98 -8.21 -9.46 -1.59
C LEU A 98 -8.92 -8.13 -1.83
N GLN A 99 -8.55 -7.41 -2.89
CA GLN A 99 -9.25 -6.20 -3.33
C GLN A 99 -10.73 -6.49 -3.57
N TYR A 100 -11.04 -7.57 -4.29
CA TYR A 100 -12.42 -7.98 -4.53
C TYR A 100 -13.16 -8.31 -3.21
N THR A 101 -12.60 -9.17 -2.38
CA THR A 101 -13.30 -9.63 -1.16
C THR A 101 -13.43 -8.55 -0.09
N ALA A 102 -12.51 -7.58 -0.02
CA ALA A 102 -12.56 -6.48 0.93
C ALA A 102 -13.38 -5.27 0.42
N VAL A 103 -13.43 -5.02 -0.89
CA VAL A 103 -13.89 -3.72 -1.45
C VAL A 103 -15.10 -3.83 -2.40
N ARG A 104 -15.53 -5.02 -2.83
CA ARG A 104 -16.61 -5.22 -3.84
C ARG A 104 -17.97 -4.55 -3.60
N ASN A 105 -18.22 -3.94 -2.45
CA ASN A 105 -19.46 -3.21 -2.20
C ASN A 105 -19.25 -1.70 -2.05
N LYS A 106 -18.06 -1.19 -2.43
CA LYS A 106 -17.71 0.22 -2.37
C LYS A 106 -17.68 0.85 -3.77
N THR A 107 -17.83 2.17 -3.81
CA THR A 107 -17.77 2.99 -5.03
C THR A 107 -16.50 3.83 -5.11
N SER A 108 -15.51 3.56 -4.26
CA SER A 108 -14.16 4.13 -4.33
C SER A 108 -13.12 3.06 -4.03
N ASP A 109 -11.93 3.25 -4.58
CA ASP A 109 -10.72 2.52 -4.20
C ASP A 109 -10.39 2.71 -2.70
N GLY A 110 -9.53 1.84 -2.18
CA GLY A 110 -9.07 1.87 -0.80
C GLY A 110 -9.83 0.92 0.13
N SER A 111 -9.05 0.30 1.00
CA SER A 111 -9.50 -0.51 2.12
C SER A 111 -8.84 -0.03 3.41
N TYR A 112 -8.75 -0.87 4.42
CA TYR A 112 -7.89 -0.68 5.58
C TYR A 112 -7.55 -2.04 6.20
N ALA A 113 -6.52 -2.10 7.03
CA ALA A 113 -5.90 -3.32 7.53
C ALA A 113 -6.92 -4.22 8.22
N GLY A 114 -7.78 -3.67 9.09
CA GLY A 114 -8.83 -4.43 9.74
C GLY A 114 -9.81 -5.09 8.76
N SER A 115 -10.27 -4.36 7.74
CA SER A 115 -11.15 -4.91 6.69
C SER A 115 -10.45 -6.00 5.88
N ASN A 116 -9.17 -5.80 5.58
CA ASN A 116 -8.38 -6.76 4.80
C ASN A 116 -8.12 -8.04 5.60
N PHE A 117 -7.78 -7.93 6.87
CA PHE A 117 -7.60 -9.07 7.75
C PHE A 117 -8.89 -9.86 7.95
N GLU A 118 -10.04 -9.18 8.08
CA GLU A 118 -11.34 -9.86 8.12
C GLU A 118 -11.67 -10.56 6.80
N ALA A 119 -11.33 -9.97 5.65
CA ALA A 119 -11.51 -10.60 4.35
C ALA A 119 -10.63 -11.85 4.21
N ILE A 120 -9.35 -11.79 4.57
CA ILE A 120 -8.43 -12.94 4.62
C ILE A 120 -8.99 -14.02 5.55
N ARG A 121 -9.40 -13.66 6.76
CA ARG A 121 -9.96 -14.60 7.75
C ARG A 121 -11.18 -15.33 7.21
N ARG A 122 -12.05 -14.61 6.50
CA ARG A 122 -13.33 -15.15 6.02
C ARG A 122 -13.20 -15.92 4.71
N TYR A 123 -12.35 -15.48 3.80
CA TYR A 123 -12.33 -15.95 2.42
C TYR A 123 -11.00 -16.57 1.98
N GLY A 124 -9.94 -16.46 2.79
CA GLY A 124 -8.59 -16.89 2.41
C GLY A 124 -8.03 -16.09 1.24
N MET A 125 -7.00 -16.66 0.61
CA MET A 125 -6.26 -16.05 -0.50
C MET A 125 -5.90 -17.14 -1.52
N PRO A 126 -6.22 -16.97 -2.81
CA PRO A 126 -5.67 -17.80 -3.86
C PRO A 126 -4.27 -17.31 -4.24
N SER A 127 -3.57 -18.10 -5.05
CA SER A 127 -2.31 -17.65 -5.65
C SER A 127 -2.55 -16.59 -6.73
N GLU A 128 -1.55 -15.75 -6.93
CA GLU A 128 -1.50 -14.76 -8.03
C GLU A 128 -1.58 -15.45 -9.41
N GLN A 129 -1.16 -16.72 -9.51
CA GLN A 129 -1.29 -17.49 -10.74
C GLN A 129 -2.76 -17.76 -11.11
N THR A 130 -3.61 -18.03 -10.11
CA THR A 130 -5.02 -18.35 -10.32
C THR A 130 -5.86 -17.10 -10.59
N LEU A 131 -5.50 -15.98 -9.95
CA LEU A 131 -6.20 -14.71 -10.13
C LEU A 131 -5.21 -13.54 -10.21
N PRO A 132 -4.61 -13.29 -11.37
CA PRO A 132 -3.59 -12.26 -11.51
C PRO A 132 -4.09 -10.85 -11.20
N TYR A 133 -3.22 -10.05 -10.60
CA TYR A 133 -3.44 -8.63 -10.35
C TYR A 133 -3.53 -7.84 -11.65
N ILE A 134 -4.58 -7.05 -11.78
CA ILE A 134 -4.77 -6.13 -12.90
C ILE A 134 -4.42 -4.73 -12.40
N GLY A 135 -3.30 -4.19 -12.89
CA GLY A 135 -2.79 -2.88 -12.47
C GLY A 135 -3.46 -1.67 -13.13
N GLU A 136 -4.46 -1.90 -13.99
CA GLU A 136 -5.20 -0.86 -14.71
C GLU A 136 -6.26 -0.22 -13.82
N ASP A 137 -6.43 1.11 -13.90
CA ASP A 137 -7.59 1.78 -13.31
C ASP A 137 -8.75 1.78 -14.33
N TRP A 138 -9.75 0.94 -14.11
CA TRP A 138 -10.93 0.88 -14.98
C TRP A 138 -11.92 2.02 -14.76
N VAL A 139 -11.76 2.86 -13.73
CA VAL A 139 -12.59 4.06 -13.55
C VAL A 139 -12.21 5.11 -14.60
N THR A 140 -10.92 5.28 -14.87
CA THR A 140 -10.42 6.29 -15.81
C THR A 140 -9.88 5.74 -17.13
N GLY A 141 -9.53 4.45 -17.17
CA GLY A 141 -8.97 3.76 -18.33
C GLY A 141 -9.98 3.01 -19.21
N PHE A 142 -9.57 2.75 -20.45
CA PHE A 142 -10.25 1.84 -21.37
C PHE A 142 -9.61 0.45 -21.27
N SER A 143 -10.45 -0.58 -21.19
CA SER A 143 -10.04 -1.99 -21.24
C SER A 143 -11.17 -2.79 -21.89
N SER A 144 -10.87 -3.70 -22.81
CA SER A 144 -11.92 -4.57 -23.38
C SER A 144 -12.51 -5.48 -22.30
N LEU A 145 -11.65 -5.95 -21.38
CA LEU A 145 -12.03 -6.81 -20.26
C LEU A 145 -12.99 -6.11 -19.29
N LYS A 146 -12.91 -4.78 -19.17
CA LYS A 146 -13.85 -3.96 -18.41
C LYS A 146 -15.27 -4.07 -18.96
N GLU A 147 -15.44 -3.97 -20.27
CA GLU A 147 -16.77 -4.10 -20.89
C GLU A 147 -17.28 -5.54 -20.79
N ASP A 148 -16.40 -6.53 -21.01
CA ASP A 148 -16.76 -7.94 -20.91
C ASP A 148 -17.27 -8.32 -19.50
N ARG A 149 -16.65 -7.77 -18.44
CA ARG A 149 -16.97 -8.12 -17.04
C ARG A 149 -17.99 -7.20 -16.37
N CYS A 150 -18.08 -5.94 -16.79
CA CYS A 150 -18.85 -4.92 -16.11
C CYS A 150 -19.90 -4.21 -17.00
N GLY A 151 -19.94 -4.50 -18.30
CA GLY A 151 -20.80 -3.82 -19.27
C GLY A 151 -22.30 -4.05 -19.03
N HIS A 152 -22.69 -5.16 -18.40
CA HIS A 152 -24.09 -5.44 -18.05
C HIS A 152 -24.56 -4.71 -16.78
N LEU A 153 -23.64 -4.13 -16.01
CA LEU A 153 -23.95 -3.44 -14.76
C LEU A 153 -24.28 -1.96 -15.00
N LYS A 154 -24.97 -1.34 -14.02
CA LYS A 154 -25.29 0.09 -14.03
C LYS A 154 -25.12 0.71 -12.64
N GLY A 155 -24.89 2.01 -12.60
CA GLY A 155 -24.80 2.79 -11.35
C GLY A 155 -23.70 2.27 -10.42
N ASN A 156 -23.96 2.27 -9.11
CA ASN A 156 -22.97 1.91 -8.09
C ASN A 156 -22.39 0.49 -8.27
N GLN A 157 -23.17 -0.46 -8.81
CA GLN A 157 -22.68 -1.82 -9.08
C GLN A 157 -21.61 -1.81 -10.17
N GLN A 158 -21.80 -1.00 -11.21
CA GLN A 158 -20.82 -0.83 -12.28
C GLN A 158 -19.57 -0.12 -11.77
N THR A 159 -19.72 0.96 -11.00
CA THR A 159 -18.60 1.65 -10.36
C THR A 159 -17.79 0.69 -9.48
N SER A 160 -18.47 -0.11 -8.66
CA SER A 160 -17.79 -1.11 -7.84
C SER A 160 -17.09 -2.18 -8.69
N CYS A 161 -17.72 -2.65 -9.76
CA CYS A 161 -17.11 -3.60 -10.69
C CYS A 161 -15.84 -3.04 -11.33
N TYR A 162 -15.81 -1.75 -11.68
CA TYR A 162 -14.59 -1.10 -12.17
C TYR A 162 -13.49 -1.08 -11.11
N ILE A 163 -13.83 -0.91 -9.83
CA ILE A 163 -12.86 -0.88 -8.74
C ILE A 163 -12.28 -2.27 -8.41
N VAL A 164 -13.08 -3.33 -8.51
CA VAL A 164 -12.65 -4.70 -8.17
C VAL A 164 -12.50 -5.63 -9.37
N HIS A 165 -12.61 -5.07 -10.57
CA HIS A 165 -12.48 -5.69 -11.89
C HIS A 165 -13.38 -6.90 -12.18
N ARG A 166 -14.43 -7.11 -11.38
CA ARG A 166 -15.37 -8.23 -11.48
C ARG A 166 -16.71 -7.84 -10.88
N ASP A 167 -17.77 -8.52 -11.32
CA ASP A 167 -19.12 -8.26 -10.81
C ASP A 167 -19.19 -8.54 -9.29
N PRO A 168 -19.58 -7.56 -8.45
CA PRO A 168 -19.71 -7.71 -7.00
C PRO A 168 -20.56 -8.89 -6.52
N LYS A 169 -21.49 -9.36 -7.35
CA LYS A 169 -22.43 -10.43 -6.99
C LYS A 169 -21.79 -11.81 -7.03
N LEU A 170 -20.66 -12.02 -7.71
CA LEU A 170 -20.07 -13.34 -7.89
C LEU A 170 -19.83 -14.07 -6.56
N LEU A 171 -19.51 -13.33 -5.48
CA LEU A 171 -19.25 -13.98 -4.19
C LEU A 171 -20.49 -14.64 -3.57
N GLY A 172 -21.68 -14.16 -3.91
CA GLY A 172 -22.97 -14.66 -3.42
C GLY A 172 -23.63 -15.71 -4.31
N LEU A 173 -23.08 -15.97 -5.50
CA LEU A 173 -23.63 -16.92 -6.46
C LEU A 173 -23.02 -18.31 -6.27
N ALA A 174 -23.83 -19.36 -6.53
CA ALA A 174 -23.33 -20.72 -6.57
C ALA A 174 -22.43 -20.93 -7.80
N ASP A 175 -21.42 -21.80 -7.68
CA ASP A 175 -20.44 -22.12 -8.72
C ASP A 175 -21.13 -22.51 -10.04
N GLN A 176 -22.21 -23.31 -9.97
CA GLN A 176 -22.98 -23.69 -11.15
C GLN A 176 -23.57 -22.51 -11.92
N GLN A 177 -23.94 -21.41 -11.22
CA GLN A 177 -24.47 -20.20 -11.86
C GLN A 177 -23.36 -19.38 -12.52
N ILE A 178 -22.15 -19.41 -11.96
CA ILE A 178 -20.96 -18.71 -12.48
C ILE A 178 -20.32 -19.50 -13.63
N LEU A 179 -20.56 -20.82 -13.72
CA LEU A 179 -20.02 -21.68 -14.78
C LEU A 179 -20.98 -21.87 -15.96
N ASP A 180 -22.18 -21.28 -15.93
CA ASP A 180 -23.08 -21.26 -17.09
C ASP A 180 -22.56 -20.27 -18.14
N GLN A 181 -22.07 -20.79 -19.26
CA GLN A 181 -21.50 -20.02 -20.37
C GLN A 181 -22.47 -19.01 -20.99
N ASN A 182 -23.78 -19.17 -20.77
CA ASN A 182 -24.80 -18.25 -21.26
C ASN A 182 -25.21 -17.20 -20.22
N ALA A 183 -24.70 -17.30 -18.99
CA ALA A 183 -25.02 -16.35 -17.93
C ALA A 183 -24.14 -15.09 -18.02
N ALA A 184 -24.72 -13.94 -17.67
CA ALA A 184 -23.99 -12.68 -17.57
C ALA A 184 -22.88 -12.69 -16.49
N TYR A 185 -22.89 -13.69 -15.60
CA TYR A 185 -21.92 -13.86 -14.52
C TYR A 185 -20.89 -14.95 -14.83
N TYR A 186 -20.73 -15.35 -16.10
CA TYR A 186 -19.77 -16.40 -16.46
C TYR A 186 -18.33 -15.98 -16.12
N ASP A 187 -17.74 -16.61 -15.11
CA ASP A 187 -16.37 -16.32 -14.67
C ASP A 187 -15.70 -17.58 -14.07
N PRO A 188 -15.17 -18.49 -14.90
CA PRO A 188 -14.52 -19.71 -14.44
C PRO A 188 -13.23 -19.42 -13.64
N GLU A 189 -12.56 -18.29 -13.91
CA GLU A 189 -11.37 -17.83 -13.19
C GLU A 189 -11.73 -17.50 -11.73
N PHE A 190 -12.84 -16.80 -11.51
CA PHE A 190 -13.36 -16.50 -10.18
C PHE A 190 -13.68 -17.76 -9.38
N VAL A 191 -14.28 -18.78 -10.01
CA VAL A 191 -14.59 -20.06 -9.34
C VAL A 191 -13.32 -20.79 -8.93
N ALA A 192 -12.31 -20.83 -9.80
CA ALA A 192 -11.01 -21.42 -9.48
C ALA A 192 -10.36 -20.70 -8.29
N ALA A 193 -10.32 -19.36 -8.33
CA ALA A 193 -9.76 -18.53 -7.27
C ALA A 193 -10.51 -18.71 -5.94
N ARG A 194 -11.85 -18.72 -5.95
CA ARG A 194 -12.64 -18.95 -4.74
C ARG A 194 -12.37 -20.32 -4.13
N THR A 195 -12.27 -21.35 -4.97
CA THR A 195 -12.01 -22.72 -4.52
C THR A 195 -10.64 -22.82 -3.85
N GLU A 196 -9.60 -22.32 -4.51
CA GLU A 196 -8.24 -22.29 -3.96
C GLU A 196 -8.18 -21.44 -2.69
N ALA A 197 -8.80 -20.25 -2.68
CA ALA A 197 -8.81 -19.37 -1.51
C ALA A 197 -9.46 -20.02 -0.28
N TYR A 198 -10.57 -20.74 -0.47
CA TYR A 198 -11.25 -21.43 0.63
C TYR A 198 -10.45 -22.61 1.15
N GLN A 199 -9.77 -23.34 0.26
CA GLN A 199 -8.84 -24.38 0.66
C GLN A 199 -7.68 -23.77 1.46
N PHE A 200 -7.02 -22.76 0.91
CA PHE A 200 -5.94 -22.03 1.58
C PHE A 200 -6.35 -21.49 2.96
N ARG A 201 -7.57 -20.94 3.08
CA ARG A 201 -8.12 -20.50 4.36
C ARG A 201 -8.14 -21.64 5.38
N ASN A 202 -8.70 -22.78 4.99
CA ASN A 202 -8.87 -23.91 5.89
C ASN A 202 -7.52 -24.51 6.31
N ASP A 203 -6.54 -24.47 5.41
CA ASP A 203 -5.22 -25.08 5.63
C ASP A 203 -4.28 -24.17 6.44
N TYR A 204 -4.33 -22.85 6.23
CA TYR A 204 -3.30 -21.92 6.73
C TYR A 204 -3.82 -20.76 7.57
N ILE A 205 -5.12 -20.47 7.57
CA ILE A 205 -5.66 -19.27 8.21
C ILE A 205 -6.37 -19.61 9.52
N SER A 206 -5.67 -19.35 10.63
CA SER A 206 -6.22 -19.37 11.98
C SER A 206 -5.76 -18.13 12.74
N PHE A 207 -6.69 -17.29 13.21
CA PHE A 207 -6.36 -16.05 13.93
C PHE A 207 -6.59 -16.24 15.44
N THR A 208 -5.70 -15.74 16.29
CA THR A 208 -5.87 -15.81 17.76
C THR A 208 -6.99 -14.92 18.27
N ASN A 209 -7.29 -13.82 17.57
CA ASN A 209 -8.32 -12.86 17.92
C ASN A 209 -8.62 -11.94 16.73
N THR A 210 -9.55 -11.00 16.92
CA THR A 210 -9.93 -9.96 15.93
C THR A 210 -9.48 -8.56 16.36
N TYR A 211 -8.49 -8.46 17.26
CA TYR A 211 -7.92 -7.20 17.73
C TYR A 211 -6.62 -6.93 16.98
N TYR A 212 -6.71 -6.03 15.99
CA TYR A 212 -5.60 -5.76 15.08
C TYR A 212 -4.76 -4.54 15.46
N ASN A 213 -5.34 -3.57 16.20
CA ASN A 213 -4.68 -2.29 16.48
C ASN A 213 -3.54 -2.40 17.51
N LEU A 214 -2.43 -1.71 17.23
CA LEU A 214 -1.35 -1.47 18.18
C LEU A 214 -1.41 -0.03 18.67
N ASN A 215 -1.96 0.17 19.87
CA ASN A 215 -2.34 1.49 20.37
C ASN A 215 -1.21 2.25 21.09
N ASN A 216 -0.08 1.59 21.35
CA ASN A 216 1.04 2.17 22.10
C ASN A 216 2.37 1.97 21.37
N ILE A 217 3.26 2.95 21.45
CA ILE A 217 4.59 2.91 20.82
C ILE A 217 5.41 1.70 21.32
N THR A 218 5.35 1.38 22.61
CA THR A 218 6.06 0.21 23.15
C THR A 218 5.54 -1.11 22.58
N GLN A 219 4.24 -1.24 22.32
CA GLN A 219 3.67 -2.44 21.68
C GLN A 219 4.17 -2.62 20.25
N ILE A 220 4.23 -1.52 19.48
CA ILE A 220 4.75 -1.50 18.12
C ILE A 220 6.22 -1.97 18.11
N LYS A 221 7.06 -1.36 18.94
CA LYS A 221 8.49 -1.70 19.01
C LYS A 221 8.73 -3.11 19.52
N ASN A 222 7.98 -3.57 20.53
CA ASN A 222 8.09 -4.94 21.03
C ASN A 222 7.73 -5.98 19.96
N THR A 223 6.71 -5.71 19.15
CA THR A 223 6.32 -6.58 18.02
C THR A 223 7.47 -6.71 17.00
N LEU A 224 8.09 -5.57 16.64
CA LEU A 224 9.25 -5.55 15.75
C LEU A 224 10.50 -6.21 16.37
N LEU A 225 10.72 -6.05 17.68
CA LEU A 225 11.81 -6.72 18.41
C LEU A 225 11.63 -8.24 18.47
N GLN A 226 10.38 -8.72 18.51
CA GLN A 226 10.05 -10.14 18.41
C GLN A 226 10.21 -10.69 16.98
N GLY A 227 10.61 -9.85 16.02
CA GLY A 227 10.85 -10.26 14.64
C GLY A 227 9.56 -10.42 13.83
N TYR A 228 8.51 -9.67 14.16
CA TYR A 228 7.26 -9.60 13.39
C TYR A 228 7.10 -8.21 12.78
N PRO A 229 6.76 -8.09 11.47
CA PRO A 229 6.46 -6.80 10.88
C PRO A 229 5.11 -6.28 11.40
N VAL A 230 4.81 -5.01 11.12
CA VAL A 230 3.53 -4.37 11.44
C VAL A 230 3.08 -3.52 10.25
N ILE A 231 1.78 -3.39 10.01
CA ILE A 231 1.28 -2.44 9.02
C ILE A 231 1.23 -1.05 9.64
N LEU A 232 1.62 -0.03 8.87
CA LEU A 232 1.38 1.38 9.15
C LEU A 232 0.45 1.93 8.07
N GLU A 233 -0.74 2.36 8.47
CA GLU A 233 -1.65 3.16 7.64
C GLU A 233 -1.53 4.62 8.07
N ILE A 234 -1.39 5.52 7.12
CA ILE A 234 -1.07 6.92 7.41
C ILE A 234 -1.83 7.87 6.49
N ASP A 235 -2.22 9.02 7.05
CA ASP A 235 -2.67 10.15 6.24
C ASP A 235 -1.53 10.63 5.34
N PHE A 236 -1.83 10.82 4.05
CA PHE A 236 -0.79 11.09 3.06
C PHE A 236 -0.49 12.57 2.92
N PHE A 237 0.77 12.93 3.14
CA PHE A 237 1.29 14.28 2.90
C PHE A 237 2.25 14.27 1.71
N TYR A 238 1.84 14.93 0.63
CA TYR A 238 2.52 14.84 -0.66
C TYR A 238 3.98 15.31 -0.59
N GLY A 239 4.27 16.38 0.15
CA GLY A 239 5.63 16.87 0.35
C GLY A 239 6.48 15.94 1.20
N ALA A 240 5.93 15.41 2.31
CA ALA A 240 6.59 14.50 3.24
C ALA A 240 7.11 13.25 2.51
N TRP A 241 6.31 12.72 1.60
CA TRP A 241 6.60 11.56 0.75
C TRP A 241 7.38 11.87 -0.52
N ASN A 242 7.67 13.15 -0.80
CA ASN A 242 8.28 13.61 -2.04
C ASN A 242 7.50 13.12 -3.28
N HIS A 243 6.16 13.06 -3.20
CA HIS A 243 5.29 12.56 -4.25
C HIS A 243 5.13 13.57 -5.40
N ARG A 244 4.92 13.12 -6.65
CA ARG A 244 4.81 14.02 -7.82
C ARG A 244 3.78 15.14 -7.69
N LYS A 245 2.63 14.84 -7.07
CA LYS A 245 1.57 15.84 -6.83
C LYS A 245 2.02 16.98 -5.91
N ALA A 246 3.11 16.84 -5.16
CA ALA A 246 3.66 17.92 -4.34
C ALA A 246 4.05 19.15 -5.18
N ASP A 247 4.61 18.94 -6.37
CA ASP A 247 4.95 20.03 -7.28
C ASP A 247 3.69 20.69 -7.86
N GLU A 248 2.70 19.88 -8.25
CA GLU A 248 1.38 20.35 -8.72
C GLU A 248 0.65 21.19 -7.66
N MET A 249 0.96 20.97 -6.38
CA MET A 249 0.41 21.68 -5.22
C MET A 249 1.31 22.81 -4.71
N GLY A 250 2.44 23.09 -5.40
CA GLY A 250 3.38 24.14 -5.04
C GLY A 250 4.22 23.86 -3.78
N ILE A 251 4.12 22.66 -3.20
CA ILE A 251 4.84 22.22 -1.99
C ILE A 251 6.32 21.98 -2.31
N GLY A 252 6.60 21.39 -3.48
CA GLY A 252 7.93 20.94 -3.90
C GLY A 252 8.26 19.52 -3.43
N ARG A 253 9.19 18.85 -4.14
CA ARG A 253 9.73 17.52 -3.77
C ARG A 253 11.25 17.44 -3.91
N ASP A 254 11.87 16.52 -3.16
CA ASP A 254 13.29 16.18 -3.27
C ASP A 254 13.44 14.80 -3.93
N MET A 255 13.94 14.77 -5.17
CA MET A 255 14.09 13.53 -5.95
C MET A 255 15.23 12.64 -5.47
N ASN A 256 16.23 13.19 -4.79
CA ASN A 256 17.27 12.37 -4.17
C ASN A 256 16.70 11.63 -2.95
N GLN A 257 15.91 12.34 -2.12
CA GLN A 257 15.20 11.68 -1.02
C GLN A 257 14.12 10.70 -1.50
N TRP A 258 13.47 10.98 -2.64
CA TRP A 258 12.57 10.02 -3.29
C TRP A 258 13.28 8.72 -3.64
N SER A 259 14.42 8.79 -4.34
CA SER A 259 15.15 7.59 -4.75
C SER A 259 15.77 6.86 -3.57
N GLN A 260 16.14 7.58 -2.52
CA GLN A 260 16.57 7.04 -1.22
C GLN A 260 15.42 6.57 -0.33
N GLY A 261 14.16 6.67 -0.76
CA GLY A 261 13.00 6.20 0.01
C GLY A 261 12.79 6.92 1.36
N ILE A 262 13.21 8.18 1.47
CA ILE A 262 13.14 8.97 2.71
C ILE A 262 11.82 9.73 2.79
N VAL A 263 11.05 9.44 3.84
CA VAL A 263 9.80 10.12 4.17
C VAL A 263 10.00 11.00 5.41
N GLY A 264 9.75 12.29 5.24
CA GLY A 264 9.88 13.30 6.30
C GLY A 264 8.62 13.47 7.15
N ASN A 265 8.50 14.61 7.82
CA ASN A 265 7.31 15.00 8.58
C ASN A 265 6.68 16.26 7.96
N PRO A 266 5.35 16.35 7.84
CA PRO A 266 4.66 17.58 7.47
C PRO A 266 4.68 18.56 8.65
N GLU A 267 5.71 19.40 8.75
CA GLU A 267 5.85 20.31 9.90
C GLU A 267 4.69 21.30 10.01
N PRO A 268 4.20 21.60 11.22
CA PRO A 268 3.22 22.66 11.43
C PRO A 268 3.67 23.99 10.80
N GLY A 269 2.78 24.62 10.05
CA GLY A 269 3.06 25.84 9.29
C GLY A 269 3.85 25.63 7.99
N SER A 270 4.12 24.38 7.60
CA SER A 270 4.65 24.06 6.26
C SER A 270 3.58 24.18 5.17
N MET A 271 4.02 24.40 3.92
CA MET A 271 3.14 24.30 2.75
C MET A 271 2.47 22.93 2.68
N ASP A 272 3.20 21.88 3.01
CA ASP A 272 2.70 20.51 2.96
C ASP A 272 1.55 20.26 3.96
N ALA A 273 1.74 20.68 5.22
CA ALA A 273 0.71 20.59 6.25
C ALA A 273 -0.55 21.42 5.92
N GLN A 274 -0.42 22.47 5.09
CA GLN A 274 -1.54 23.30 4.67
C GLN A 274 -2.26 22.74 3.43
N GLU A 275 -1.52 22.29 2.42
CA GLU A 275 -2.07 21.95 1.10
C GLU A 275 -2.49 20.49 0.99
N SER A 276 -1.75 19.55 1.58
CA SER A 276 -2.05 18.11 1.50
C SER A 276 -3.45 17.75 2.03
N PRO A 277 -3.91 18.28 3.18
CA PRO A 277 -5.27 18.00 3.68
C PRO A 277 -6.40 18.44 2.75
N LYS A 278 -6.16 19.34 1.79
CA LYS A 278 -7.16 19.77 0.80
C LYS A 278 -7.41 18.70 -0.28
N LYS A 279 -6.52 17.72 -0.41
CA LYS A 279 -6.63 16.56 -1.32
C LYS A 279 -6.33 15.27 -0.54
N PRO A 280 -7.20 14.92 0.43
CA PRO A 280 -6.92 13.87 1.38
C PRO A 280 -6.74 12.52 0.67
N ALA A 281 -5.73 11.78 1.10
CA ALA A 281 -5.40 10.45 0.59
C ALA A 281 -4.76 9.65 1.73
N GLY A 282 -4.77 8.32 1.61
CA GLY A 282 -4.14 7.40 2.55
C GLY A 282 -3.00 6.63 1.89
N HIS A 283 -2.07 6.14 2.70
CA HIS A 283 -1.11 5.13 2.26
C HIS A 283 -0.85 4.08 3.32
N SER A 284 -0.67 2.83 2.88
CA SER A 284 -0.36 1.70 3.75
C SER A 284 0.96 1.05 3.36
N ILE A 285 1.80 0.81 4.36
CA ILE A 285 3.13 0.21 4.20
C ILE A 285 3.36 -0.87 5.26
N LEU A 286 4.24 -1.82 4.95
CA LEU A 286 4.61 -2.87 5.90
C LEU A 286 5.94 -2.49 6.59
N VAL A 287 5.86 -2.08 7.85
CA VAL A 287 7.02 -1.75 8.68
C VAL A 287 7.76 -3.03 9.08
N VAL A 288 9.04 -3.08 8.73
CA VAL A 288 9.95 -4.22 8.96
C VAL A 288 11.01 -3.92 10.01
N GLY A 289 11.05 -2.70 10.55
CA GLY A 289 11.94 -2.39 11.66
C GLY A 289 11.93 -0.94 12.08
N PHE A 290 12.76 -0.62 13.06
CA PHE A 290 12.98 0.73 13.56
C PHE A 290 14.44 0.95 13.94
N ASP A 291 14.86 2.22 13.92
CA ASP A 291 16.13 2.68 14.47
C ASP A 291 15.91 4.03 15.15
N ASP A 292 15.99 4.05 16.47
CA ASP A 292 15.80 5.22 17.34
C ASP A 292 16.97 6.21 17.27
N ASN A 293 18.11 5.82 16.70
CA ASN A 293 19.31 6.63 16.60
C ASN A 293 19.53 7.22 15.21
N LYS A 294 18.88 6.67 14.17
CA LYS A 294 18.96 7.23 12.81
C LYS A 294 18.48 8.68 12.82
N ILE A 295 19.26 9.54 12.16
CA ILE A 295 18.94 10.95 11.98
C ILE A 295 18.60 11.19 10.51
N VAL A 296 17.43 11.78 10.27
CA VAL A 296 16.99 12.26 8.95
C VAL A 296 16.91 13.78 8.99
N LYS A 297 17.52 14.44 8.00
CA LYS A 297 17.40 15.89 7.81
C LYS A 297 16.57 16.18 6.58
N LYS A 298 15.62 17.10 6.68
CA LYS A 298 14.78 17.51 5.54
C LYS A 298 14.65 19.02 5.49
N THR A 299 14.84 19.58 4.30
CA THR A 299 14.54 20.98 4.01
C THR A 299 13.11 21.07 3.51
N ILE A 300 12.28 21.83 4.22
CA ILE A 300 10.83 21.91 4.02
C ILE A 300 10.47 23.34 3.65
N LYS A 301 9.58 23.49 2.67
CA LYS A 301 9.00 24.78 2.29
C LYS A 301 7.89 25.18 3.27
N MET A 302 8.06 26.32 3.91
CA MET A 302 7.10 26.88 4.85
C MET A 302 6.00 27.64 4.12
N ALA A 303 4.84 27.83 4.75
CA ALA A 303 3.70 28.54 4.15
C ALA A 303 4.01 30.00 3.80
N ASP A 304 4.97 30.63 4.48
CA ASP A 304 5.48 31.97 4.17
C ASP A 304 6.46 31.99 2.98
N GLY A 305 6.71 30.84 2.34
CA GLY A 305 7.64 30.68 1.22
C GLY A 305 9.11 30.48 1.64
N SER A 306 9.45 30.59 2.92
CA SER A 306 10.80 30.31 3.41
C SER A 306 11.13 28.82 3.37
N MET A 307 12.42 28.49 3.28
CA MET A 307 12.90 27.10 3.41
C MET A 307 13.48 26.91 4.81
N LYS A 308 13.07 25.86 5.52
CA LYS A 308 13.61 25.51 6.85
C LYS A 308 14.09 24.07 6.88
N THR A 309 15.27 23.84 7.45
CA THR A 309 15.81 22.49 7.64
C THR A 309 15.45 21.98 9.03
N PHE A 310 14.84 20.81 9.07
CA PHE A 310 14.48 20.08 10.28
C PHE A 310 15.30 18.81 10.40
N SER A 311 15.58 18.39 11.62
CA SER A 311 16.31 17.16 11.93
C SER A 311 15.45 16.27 12.82
N TYR A 312 15.23 15.03 12.39
CA TYR A 312 14.42 14.04 13.08
C TYR A 312 15.32 12.92 13.57
N LYS A 313 15.14 12.51 14.82
CA LYS A 313 15.79 11.34 15.38
C LYS A 313 14.75 10.23 15.51
N GLY A 314 15.09 9.03 15.02
CA GLY A 314 14.21 7.87 15.02
C GLY A 314 13.48 7.68 13.69
N VAL A 315 13.61 6.48 13.13
CA VAL A 315 12.87 6.06 11.92
C VAL A 315 12.22 4.69 12.09
N TYR A 316 11.22 4.42 11.27
CA TYR A 316 10.79 3.07 10.90
C TYR A 316 11.27 2.75 9.49
N TYR A 317 11.67 1.50 9.25
CA TYR A 317 11.98 0.96 7.94
C TYR A 317 10.78 0.17 7.43
N PHE A 318 10.47 0.29 6.14
CA PHE A 318 9.26 -0.32 5.58
C PHE A 318 9.46 -0.86 4.17
N LYS A 319 8.66 -1.88 3.83
CA LYS A 319 8.43 -2.40 2.48
C LYS A 319 7.28 -1.62 1.84
N ASN A 320 7.48 -1.10 0.62
CA ASN A 320 6.45 -0.36 -0.12
C ASN A 320 5.83 -1.22 -1.25
N SER A 321 4.81 -0.69 -1.91
CA SER A 321 4.05 -1.33 -3.00
C SER A 321 4.08 -0.55 -4.32
N TRP A 322 5.10 0.26 -4.56
CA TRP A 322 5.28 1.07 -5.78
C TRP A 322 6.37 0.52 -6.72
N GLY A 323 6.72 -0.77 -6.59
CA GLY A 323 7.83 -1.37 -7.31
C GLY A 323 9.22 -0.98 -6.77
N SER A 324 10.26 -1.42 -7.46
CA SER A 324 11.67 -1.23 -7.05
C SER A 324 12.42 -0.13 -7.80
N ASP A 325 11.84 0.42 -8.86
CA ASP A 325 12.60 1.15 -9.89
C ASP A 325 12.55 2.68 -9.73
N SER A 326 11.74 3.18 -8.78
CA SER A 326 11.48 4.61 -8.60
C SER A 326 11.67 5.04 -7.13
N PHE A 327 10.63 4.96 -6.30
CA PHE A 327 10.73 5.27 -4.87
C PHE A 327 11.62 4.24 -4.18
N GLY A 328 12.60 4.70 -3.41
CA GLY A 328 13.45 3.80 -2.64
C GLY A 328 14.31 2.86 -3.48
N ARG A 329 14.53 3.15 -4.78
CA ARG A 329 15.40 2.34 -5.64
C ARG A 329 16.86 2.30 -5.16
N ASP A 330 17.29 3.37 -4.49
CA ASP A 330 18.64 3.58 -3.94
C ASP A 330 18.60 3.48 -2.39
N PHE A 331 17.59 2.84 -1.82
CA PHE A 331 17.45 2.72 -0.37
C PHE A 331 18.45 1.71 0.19
N GLU A 332 19.18 2.14 1.22
CA GLU A 332 20.22 1.36 1.87
C GLU A 332 20.03 1.27 3.39
N ILE A 333 20.36 0.09 3.93
CA ILE A 333 20.52 -0.13 5.38
C ILE A 333 21.94 -0.69 5.58
N ASP A 334 22.74 0.00 6.38
CA ASP A 334 24.14 -0.37 6.70
C ASP A 334 25.01 -0.70 5.46
N GLY A 335 24.78 0.00 4.35
CA GLY A 335 25.50 -0.18 3.07
C GLY A 335 25.00 -1.33 2.20
N VAL A 336 23.90 -2.00 2.59
CA VAL A 336 23.22 -3.01 1.79
C VAL A 336 21.99 -2.40 1.13
N ASN A 337 21.86 -2.62 -0.18
CA ASN A 337 20.74 -2.12 -0.97
C ASN A 337 19.47 -2.95 -0.77
N TYR A 338 18.35 -2.26 -0.56
CA TYR A 338 17.01 -2.84 -0.49
C TYR A 338 16.03 -2.03 -1.37
N PRO A 339 16.11 -2.15 -2.71
CA PRO A 339 15.24 -1.41 -3.62
C PRO A 339 13.76 -1.62 -3.33
N GLY A 340 12.96 -0.56 -3.37
CA GLY A 340 11.51 -0.57 -3.07
C GLY A 340 11.16 -0.54 -1.57
N TYR A 341 12.17 -0.54 -0.69
CA TYR A 341 12.01 -0.22 0.71
C TYR A 341 12.24 1.27 0.97
N GLY A 342 11.87 1.73 2.16
CA GLY A 342 12.07 3.11 2.57
C GLY A 342 12.20 3.27 4.07
N MET A 343 12.35 4.52 4.49
CA MET A 343 12.28 4.92 5.89
C MET A 343 11.34 6.10 6.09
N ILE A 344 10.62 6.09 7.20
CA ILE A 344 9.75 7.17 7.64
C ILE A 344 10.15 7.61 9.05
N VAL A 345 10.22 8.92 9.26
CA VAL A 345 10.54 9.47 10.59
C VAL A 345 9.45 9.08 11.58
N GLN A 346 9.85 8.62 12.78
CA GLN A 346 8.91 8.14 13.81
C GLN A 346 7.88 9.22 14.17
N LYS A 347 8.30 10.50 14.21
CA LYS A 347 7.42 11.65 14.45
C LYS A 347 6.19 11.63 13.54
N HIS A 348 6.37 11.41 12.23
CA HIS A 348 5.29 11.40 11.26
C HIS A 348 4.40 10.17 11.45
N ALA A 349 5.03 9.00 11.53
CA ALA A 349 4.31 7.74 11.71
C ALA A 349 3.45 7.70 12.99
N HIS A 350 3.89 8.36 14.08
CA HIS A 350 3.14 8.42 15.34
C HIS A 350 2.05 9.48 15.35
N SER A 351 2.22 10.59 14.63
CA SER A 351 1.27 11.71 14.66
C SER A 351 0.13 11.54 13.67
N ASP A 352 0.40 10.94 12.51
CA ASP A 352 -0.54 10.86 11.39
C ASP A 352 -0.92 9.42 11.03
N GLY A 353 -0.36 8.43 11.73
CA GLY A 353 -0.51 7.01 11.38
C GLY A 353 -1.18 6.16 12.46
N ALA A 354 -1.65 4.98 12.05
CA ALA A 354 -2.14 3.91 12.90
C ALA A 354 -1.41 2.60 12.56
N PHE A 355 -1.21 1.76 13.56
CA PHE A 355 -0.42 0.54 13.44
C PHE A 355 -1.25 -0.71 13.66
N TYR A 356 -0.99 -1.75 12.87
CA TYR A 356 -1.76 -2.99 12.91
C TYR A 356 -0.88 -4.23 12.89
N PHE A 357 -1.35 -5.26 13.58
CA PHE A 357 -0.75 -6.58 13.66
C PHE A 357 -1.74 -7.63 13.14
N LEU A 358 -1.23 -8.63 12.42
CA LEU A 358 -2.00 -9.76 11.91
C LEU A 358 -1.83 -10.96 12.87
N PRO A 359 -2.85 -11.33 13.65
CA PRO A 359 -2.74 -12.33 14.72
C PRO A 359 -2.80 -13.79 14.23
N LEU A 360 -2.06 -14.11 13.17
CA LEU A 360 -1.96 -15.46 12.60
C LEU A 360 -1.27 -16.43 13.57
N GLN A 361 -1.93 -17.57 13.83
CA GLN A 361 -1.47 -18.66 14.71
C GLN A 361 -0.47 -19.58 14.04
#